data_AF-A0A8H7G8Q7-F1
#
_entry.id   AF-A0A8H7G8Q7-F1
#
_cell.length_a   1.000
_cell.length_b   1.000
_cell.length_c   1.000
_cell.angle_alpha   90.00
_cell.angle_beta   90.00
_cell.angle_gamma   90.00
#
_symmetry.space_group_name_H-M   'P 1'
#
loop_
_entity.id
_entity.type
_entity.pdbx_description
1 polymer ?
#
loop_
_entity_poly.entity_id
_entity_poly.type
_entity_poly.pdbx_seq_one_letter_code
_entity_poly.pdbx_strand_id
1 'polypeptide(L)'
;MGEKTGFVTPNSSRSPSPVRPALVINTAAKQKSPQRPPSPPLTASPSGDETIQNHMDNYKTSVQNTLSTLGVTFTVLGEQAAKYSDLGPAIDAAQKLAAFSKDLNAQYDRQDEALRAMKDRLSAMYKGELARNINVRMEQRVQEKIAERVQEKVREQLTKQVPASLRQEITSHKRQVLQIQTTLHNSEARRHNALLHIQDGSEPLRPLRRPFEQLPSPPASLMPTPSNSPKSSPASSLDSLEPPTPSPYFPKDVAHLVDLTPTEARKLVTDYGLDLEKPHRVGSPDAQYREKNSNLNKFLAHIGAPYQLLHNPASPGTPLITRSAW
;
A
#
# COMPACT_ATOMS: atom_id res chain seq x y z
N MET A 1 -29.01 13.40 16.82
CA MET A 1 -28.17 14.52 16.34
C MET A 1 -27.48 14.01 15.08
N GLY A 2 -27.77 14.40 13.84
CA GLY A 2 -28.50 15.55 13.31
C GLY A 2 -27.66 16.23 12.22
N GLU A 3 -27.06 15.46 11.30
CA GLU A 3 -26.17 16.02 10.28
C GLU A 3 -26.90 16.22 8.95
N LYS A 4 -27.06 17.50 8.61
CA LYS A 4 -27.67 18.03 7.38
C LYS A 4 -26.74 17.76 6.19
N THR A 5 -27.20 16.96 5.24
CA THR A 5 -26.61 16.83 3.90
C THR A 5 -27.08 17.99 3.02
N GLY A 6 -26.24 19.02 2.89
CA GLY A 6 -26.46 20.14 1.99
C GLY A 6 -26.01 19.81 0.57
N PHE A 7 -26.97 19.73 -0.36
CA PHE A 7 -26.76 19.61 -1.80
C PHE A 7 -26.33 20.98 -2.36
N VAL A 8 -25.08 21.13 -2.79
CA VAL A 8 -24.58 22.35 -3.44
C VAL A 8 -24.65 22.13 -4.95
N THR A 9 -25.57 22.84 -5.61
CA THR A 9 -25.65 22.91 -7.08
C THR A 9 -24.61 23.89 -7.62
N PRO A 10 -23.95 23.59 -8.75
CA PRO A 10 -23.02 24.52 -9.37
C PRO A 10 -23.78 25.65 -10.09
N ASN A 11 -23.42 26.86 -9.70
CA ASN A 11 -23.89 28.14 -10.21
C ASN A 11 -23.51 28.28 -11.69
N SER A 12 -24.52 28.41 -12.57
CA SER A 12 -24.34 28.58 -14.01
C SER A 12 -24.02 30.05 -14.30
N SER A 13 -22.74 30.39 -14.37
CA SER A 13 -22.27 31.73 -14.71
C SER A 13 -22.41 31.97 -16.21
N ARG A 14 -23.47 32.71 -16.55
CA ARG A 14 -23.82 33.22 -17.87
C ARG A 14 -22.72 34.15 -18.41
N SER A 15 -22.14 33.79 -19.56
CA SER A 15 -21.13 34.59 -20.24
C SER A 15 -21.70 35.92 -20.77
N PRO A 16 -20.99 37.05 -20.61
CA PRO A 16 -21.41 38.35 -21.14
C PRO A 16 -21.19 38.42 -22.65
N SER A 17 -22.15 39.04 -23.34
CA SER A 17 -22.15 39.28 -24.79
C SER A 17 -20.98 40.19 -25.21
N PRO A 18 -20.39 39.99 -26.41
CA PRO A 18 -19.28 40.80 -26.89
C PRO A 18 -19.75 42.20 -27.30
N VAL A 19 -19.13 43.21 -26.70
CA VAL A 19 -19.24 44.63 -27.07
C VAL A 19 -18.63 44.82 -28.46
N ARG A 20 -19.40 45.39 -29.39
CA ARG A 20 -18.96 45.77 -30.73
C ARG A 20 -17.86 46.85 -30.65
N PRO A 21 -16.70 46.65 -31.30
CA PRO A 21 -15.70 47.71 -31.40
C PRO A 21 -16.16 48.80 -32.39
N ALA A 22 -16.13 50.06 -31.94
CA ALA A 22 -16.29 51.24 -32.78
C ALA A 22 -15.07 51.37 -33.71
N LEU A 23 -15.35 51.50 -35.01
CA LEU A 23 -14.33 51.69 -36.05
C LEU A 23 -13.74 53.11 -35.92
N VAL A 24 -12.51 53.22 -35.41
CA VAL A 24 -11.73 54.47 -35.45
C VAL A 24 -10.88 54.43 -36.71
N ILE A 25 -11.30 55.17 -37.74
CA ILE A 25 -10.55 55.35 -38.99
C ILE A 25 -9.53 56.47 -38.75
N ASN A 26 -8.29 56.11 -38.42
CA ASN A 26 -7.17 57.05 -38.42
C ASN A 26 -6.59 57.15 -39.84
N THR A 27 -7.06 58.13 -40.60
CA THR A 27 -6.45 58.57 -41.87
C THR A 27 -5.28 59.51 -41.58
N ALA A 28 -4.11 58.95 -41.25
CA ALA A 28 -2.86 59.71 -41.23
C ALA A 28 -2.36 59.91 -42.67
N ALA A 29 -2.80 61.01 -43.30
CA ALA A 29 -2.34 61.46 -44.60
C ALA A 29 -0.87 61.92 -44.54
N LYS A 30 0.05 61.11 -45.10
CA LYS A 30 1.40 61.57 -45.42
C LYS A 30 1.42 62.05 -46.88
N GLN A 31 1.05 63.31 -47.01
CA GLN A 31 1.00 64.09 -48.24
C GLN A 31 2.42 64.27 -48.81
N LYS A 32 2.74 63.58 -49.90
CA LYS A 32 3.95 63.82 -50.70
C LYS A 32 3.53 64.63 -51.93
N SER A 33 3.82 65.92 -51.89
CA SER A 33 3.48 66.93 -52.88
C SER A 33 4.03 66.58 -54.28
N PRO A 34 3.24 66.64 -55.36
CA PRO A 34 3.77 66.58 -56.71
C PRO A 34 4.36 67.95 -57.10
N GLN A 35 5.57 67.90 -57.68
CA GLN A 35 6.32 69.04 -58.19
C GLN A 35 5.56 69.81 -59.27
N ARG A 36 5.62 71.14 -59.14
CA ARG A 36 5.13 72.18 -60.03
C ARG A 36 5.87 72.12 -61.39
N PRO A 37 5.17 72.07 -62.55
CA PRO A 37 5.81 72.25 -63.85
C PRO A 37 6.20 73.73 -64.09
N PRO A 38 7.29 74.00 -64.82
CA PRO A 38 7.82 75.34 -65.06
C PRO A 38 6.98 76.16 -66.06
N SER A 39 6.84 77.45 -65.77
CA SER A 39 6.18 78.46 -66.61
C SER A 39 7.01 78.77 -67.88
N PRO A 40 6.40 78.97 -69.06
CA PRO A 40 7.08 79.51 -70.23
C PRO A 40 7.09 81.06 -70.25
N PRO A 41 8.13 81.70 -70.82
CA PRO A 41 8.25 83.16 -70.91
C PRO A 41 7.52 83.75 -72.12
N LEU A 42 6.93 84.94 -71.90
CA LEU A 42 6.37 85.83 -72.91
C LEU A 42 7.49 86.48 -73.73
N THR A 43 7.42 86.39 -75.07
CA THR A 43 8.10 87.37 -75.96
C THR A 43 7.33 87.55 -77.26
N ALA A 44 7.40 88.78 -77.77
CA ALA A 44 6.45 89.45 -78.66
C ALA A 44 6.56 89.12 -80.17
N SER A 45 5.51 89.54 -80.90
CA SER A 45 5.33 89.53 -82.37
C SER A 45 6.50 90.11 -83.18
N PRO A 46 6.60 89.83 -84.51
CA PRO A 46 5.87 90.67 -85.47
C PRO A 46 5.32 89.96 -86.74
N SER A 47 4.17 90.47 -87.19
CA SER A 47 3.67 90.67 -88.57
C SER A 47 4.18 89.81 -89.75
N GLY A 48 3.23 89.24 -90.49
CA GLY A 48 3.40 88.88 -91.90
C GLY A 48 2.34 87.88 -92.36
N ASP A 49 1.51 88.28 -93.32
CA ASP A 49 0.46 87.52 -94.00
C ASP A 49 0.85 86.08 -94.42
N GLU A 50 -0.17 85.21 -94.53
CA GLU A 50 -0.13 83.79 -95.02
C GLU A 50 0.08 82.65 -93.99
N THR A 51 -0.65 82.58 -92.86
CA THR A 51 -0.52 81.40 -91.97
C THR A 51 -1.78 80.96 -91.20
N ILE A 52 -2.99 81.38 -91.58
CA ILE A 52 -4.22 80.93 -90.88
C ILE A 52 -4.44 79.41 -91.05
N GLN A 53 -4.06 78.83 -92.20
CA GLN A 53 -4.22 77.40 -92.46
C GLN A 53 -3.25 76.54 -91.64
N ASN A 54 -1.95 76.89 -91.60
CA ASN A 54 -0.94 76.18 -90.82
C ASN A 54 -1.18 76.26 -89.30
N HIS A 55 -1.77 77.37 -88.83
CA HIS A 55 -2.14 77.51 -87.42
C HIS A 55 -3.39 76.68 -87.07
N MET A 56 -4.33 76.53 -88.01
CA MET A 56 -5.47 75.61 -87.87
C MET A 56 -5.01 74.15 -87.88
N ASP A 57 -4.06 73.78 -88.75
CA ASP A 57 -3.52 72.42 -88.80
C ASP A 57 -2.69 72.11 -87.55
N ASN A 58 -1.84 73.03 -87.07
CA ASN A 58 -1.14 72.87 -85.80
C ASN A 58 -2.09 72.80 -84.60
N TYR A 59 -3.18 73.58 -84.59
CA TYR A 59 -4.21 73.50 -83.56
C TYR A 59 -4.94 72.16 -83.61
N LYS A 60 -5.30 71.69 -84.81
CA LYS A 60 -5.97 70.40 -85.02
C LYS A 60 -5.06 69.24 -84.59
N THR A 61 -3.78 69.27 -84.95
CA THR A 61 -2.79 68.28 -84.53
C THR A 61 -2.54 68.34 -83.02
N SER A 62 -2.48 69.54 -82.43
CA SER A 62 -2.38 69.68 -80.97
C SER A 62 -3.60 69.08 -80.28
N VAL A 63 -4.82 69.42 -80.72
CA VAL A 63 -6.07 68.88 -80.15
C VAL A 63 -6.15 67.37 -80.32
N GLN A 64 -5.74 66.83 -81.48
CA GLN A 64 -5.67 65.38 -81.71
C GLN A 64 -4.62 64.69 -80.82
N ASN A 65 -3.46 65.30 -80.60
CA ASN A 65 -2.44 64.77 -79.70
C ASN A 65 -2.91 64.79 -78.24
N THR A 66 -3.59 65.86 -77.81
CA THR A 66 -4.17 65.93 -76.46
C THR A 66 -5.29 64.90 -76.29
N LEU A 67 -6.16 64.72 -77.28
CA LEU A 67 -7.22 63.70 -77.28
C LEU A 67 -6.66 62.28 -77.29
N SER A 68 -5.62 62.02 -78.07
CA SER A 68 -4.93 60.73 -78.10
C SER A 68 -4.26 60.44 -76.75
N THR A 69 -3.61 61.44 -76.16
CA THR A 69 -3.03 61.34 -74.81
C THR A 69 -4.12 61.09 -73.75
N LEU A 70 -5.24 61.82 -73.81
CA LEU A 70 -6.40 61.59 -72.94
C LEU A 70 -6.97 60.20 -73.11
N GLY A 71 -7.09 59.72 -74.36
CA GLY A 71 -7.52 58.36 -74.68
C GLY A 71 -6.63 57.31 -74.02
N VAL A 72 -5.31 57.44 -74.15
CA VAL A 72 -4.34 56.56 -73.47
C VAL A 72 -4.47 56.66 -71.94
N THR A 73 -4.64 57.85 -71.37
CA THR A 73 -4.84 57.99 -69.91
C THR A 73 -6.14 57.36 -69.43
N PHE A 74 -7.22 57.42 -70.21
CA PHE A 74 -8.48 56.76 -69.89
C PHE A 74 -8.36 55.24 -70.00
N THR A 75 -7.62 54.71 -70.97
CA THR A 75 -7.36 53.26 -71.06
C THR A 75 -6.52 52.77 -69.88
N VAL A 76 -5.46 53.50 -69.51
CA VAL A 76 -4.63 53.19 -68.33
C VAL A 76 -5.46 53.29 -67.05
N LEU A 77 -6.32 54.29 -66.93
CA LEU A 77 -7.22 54.45 -65.78
C LEU A 77 -8.28 53.34 -65.73
N GLY A 78 -8.80 52.92 -66.88
CA GLY A 78 -9.73 51.79 -67.01
C GLY A 78 -9.08 50.46 -66.62
N GLU A 79 -7.85 50.20 -67.09
CA GLU A 79 -7.07 49.04 -66.66
C GLU A 79 -6.73 49.08 -65.16
N GLN A 80 -6.40 50.26 -64.62
CA GLN A 80 -6.16 50.42 -63.19
C GLN A 80 -7.44 50.20 -62.38
N ALA A 81 -8.57 50.74 -62.81
CA ALA A 81 -9.86 50.54 -62.16
C ALA A 81 -10.27 49.06 -62.18
N ALA A 82 -10.04 48.34 -63.28
CA ALA A 82 -10.24 46.90 -63.36
C ALA A 82 -9.33 46.14 -62.38
N LYS A 83 -8.04 46.52 -62.29
CA LYS A 83 -7.10 45.93 -61.31
C LYS A 83 -7.49 46.20 -59.86
N TYR A 84 -8.02 47.39 -59.55
CA TYR A 84 -8.50 47.71 -58.20
C TYR A 84 -9.83 47.01 -57.87
N SER A 85 -10.70 46.82 -58.86
CA SER A 85 -11.91 46.00 -58.74
C SER A 85 -11.56 44.56 -58.36
N ASP A 86 -10.57 43.96 -59.01
CA ASP A 86 -10.09 42.61 -58.69
C ASP A 86 -9.39 42.53 -57.32
N LEU A 87 -8.82 43.64 -56.84
CA LEU A 87 -8.19 43.70 -55.51
C LEU A 87 -9.20 43.76 -54.35
N GLY A 88 -10.43 44.22 -54.59
CA GLY A 88 -11.47 44.35 -53.56
C GLY A 88 -11.70 43.06 -52.78
N PRO A 89 -12.00 41.93 -53.46
CA PRO A 89 -12.14 40.62 -52.81
C PRO A 89 -10.89 40.17 -52.02
N ALA A 90 -9.69 40.52 -52.50
CA ALA A 90 -8.43 40.17 -51.83
C ALA A 90 -8.22 40.98 -50.55
N ILE A 91 -8.58 42.27 -50.55
CA ILE A 91 -8.53 43.13 -49.36
C ILE A 91 -9.53 42.65 -48.32
N ASP A 92 -10.76 42.31 -48.73
CA ASP A 92 -11.77 41.75 -47.82
C ASP A 92 -11.34 40.40 -47.23
N ALA A 93 -10.70 39.54 -48.03
CA ALA A 93 -10.13 38.29 -47.56
C ALA A 93 -9.00 38.53 -46.53
N ALA A 94 -8.13 39.51 -46.77
CA ALA A 94 -7.07 39.87 -45.84
C ALA A 94 -7.61 40.40 -44.51
N GLN A 95 -8.65 41.24 -44.54
CA GLN A 95 -9.30 41.73 -43.31
C GLN A 95 -9.96 40.59 -42.53
N LYS A 96 -10.63 39.66 -43.22
CA LYS A 96 -11.20 38.45 -42.59
C LYS A 96 -10.13 37.55 -41.98
N LEU A 97 -9.00 37.36 -42.66
CA LEU A 97 -7.83 36.63 -42.14
C LEU A 97 -7.24 37.28 -40.89
N ALA A 98 -7.15 38.62 -40.89
CA ALA A 98 -6.66 39.36 -39.73
C ALA A 98 -7.61 39.24 -38.52
N ALA A 99 -8.92 39.32 -38.76
CA ALA A 99 -9.93 39.10 -37.72
C ALA A 99 -9.87 37.66 -37.17
N PHE A 100 -9.76 36.67 -38.05
CA PHE A 100 -9.65 35.27 -37.66
C PHE A 100 -8.38 34.98 -36.86
N SER A 101 -7.24 35.56 -37.26
CA SER A 101 -5.97 35.43 -36.54
C SER A 101 -6.05 36.03 -35.14
N LYS A 102 -6.75 37.17 -35.00
CA LYS A 102 -6.99 37.81 -33.70
C LYS A 102 -7.86 36.94 -32.80
N ASP A 103 -8.94 36.37 -33.34
CA ASP A 103 -9.83 35.49 -32.60
C ASP A 103 -9.12 34.19 -32.19
N LEU A 104 -8.30 33.62 -33.06
CA LEU A 104 -7.45 32.46 -32.74
C LEU A 104 -6.47 32.78 -31.61
N ASN A 105 -5.74 33.89 -31.67
CA ASN A 105 -4.83 34.28 -30.60
C ASN A 105 -5.57 34.46 -29.27
N ALA A 106 -6.74 35.11 -29.29
CA ALA A 106 -7.55 35.26 -28.08
C ALA A 106 -8.05 33.91 -27.54
N GLN A 107 -8.28 32.90 -28.39
CA GLN A 107 -8.58 31.54 -27.94
C GLN A 107 -7.37 30.84 -27.35
N TYR A 108 -6.19 30.99 -27.96
CA TYR A 108 -4.94 30.45 -27.41
C TYR A 108 -4.66 31.02 -26.01
N ASP A 109 -4.78 32.34 -25.83
CA ASP A 109 -4.58 32.98 -24.53
C ASP A 109 -5.54 32.43 -23.46
N ARG A 110 -6.82 32.22 -23.82
CA ARG A 110 -7.82 31.61 -22.92
C ARG A 110 -7.48 30.15 -22.58
N GLN A 111 -6.99 29.39 -23.55
CA GLN A 111 -6.59 28.00 -23.33
C GLN A 111 -5.37 27.92 -22.41
N ASP A 112 -4.39 28.79 -22.61
CA ASP A 112 -3.20 28.87 -21.75
C ASP A 112 -3.54 29.29 -20.32
N GLU A 113 -4.46 30.24 -20.14
CA GLU A 113 -4.96 30.63 -18.82
C GLU A 113 -5.72 29.47 -18.15
N ALA A 114 -6.56 28.75 -18.89
CA ALA A 114 -7.27 27.57 -18.40
C ALA A 114 -6.31 26.43 -18.01
N LEU A 115 -5.27 26.18 -18.82
CA LEU A 115 -4.23 25.19 -18.53
C LEU A 115 -3.43 25.57 -17.29
N ARG A 116 -3.08 26.86 -17.14
CA ARG A 116 -2.39 27.36 -15.94
C ARG A 116 -3.26 27.18 -14.69
N ALA A 117 -4.54 27.56 -14.75
CA ALA A 117 -5.48 27.37 -13.65
C ALA A 117 -5.66 25.89 -13.28
N MET A 118 -5.75 25.00 -14.28
CA MET A 118 -5.82 23.55 -14.04
C MET A 118 -4.54 23.02 -13.38
N LYS A 119 -3.37 23.47 -13.83
CA LYS A 119 -2.07 23.11 -13.24
C LYS A 119 -1.97 23.57 -11.80
N ASP A 120 -2.40 24.78 -11.50
CA ASP A 120 -2.38 25.32 -10.13
C ASP A 120 -3.32 24.55 -9.21
N ARG A 121 -4.53 24.22 -9.69
CA ARG A 121 -5.49 23.38 -8.95
C ARG A 121 -4.93 21.98 -8.68
N LEU A 122 -4.34 21.33 -9.69
CA LEU A 122 -3.75 20.00 -9.54
C LEU A 122 -2.57 20.02 -8.58
N SER A 123 -1.72 21.06 -8.66
CA SER A 123 -0.59 21.24 -7.74
C SER A 123 -1.06 21.42 -6.30
N ALA A 124 -2.11 22.22 -6.07
CA ALA A 124 -2.68 22.43 -4.74
C ALA A 124 -3.28 21.14 -4.17
N MET A 125 -4.04 20.38 -4.98
CA MET A 125 -4.59 19.08 -4.57
C MET A 125 -3.48 18.09 -4.19
N TYR A 126 -2.46 17.95 -5.05
CA TYR A 126 -1.35 17.04 -4.80
C TYR A 126 -0.55 17.41 -3.55
N LYS A 127 -0.22 18.69 -3.38
CA LYS A 127 0.47 19.17 -2.17
C LYS A 127 -0.35 18.91 -0.91
N GLY A 128 -1.67 19.13 -0.98
CA GLY A 128 -2.58 18.85 0.13
C GLY A 128 -2.63 17.37 0.50
N GLU A 129 -2.80 16.48 -0.49
CA GLU A 129 -2.80 15.03 -0.26
C GLU A 129 -1.46 14.52 0.25
N LEU A 130 -0.36 15.01 -0.33
CA LEU A 130 0.99 14.65 0.11
C LEU A 130 1.23 15.07 1.57
N ALA A 131 0.88 16.31 1.93
CA ALA A 131 1.01 16.80 3.31
C ALA A 131 0.19 15.97 4.30
N ARG A 132 -1.07 15.63 3.97
CA ARG A 132 -1.90 14.77 4.82
C ARG A 132 -1.28 13.39 5.00
N ASN A 133 -0.84 12.75 3.92
CA ASN A 133 -0.26 11.42 3.96
C ASN A 133 1.06 11.38 4.77
N ILE A 134 1.89 12.41 4.65
CA ILE A 134 3.11 12.54 5.44
C ILE A 134 2.78 12.72 6.92
N ASN A 135 1.82 13.59 7.26
CA ASN A 135 1.42 13.83 8.65
C ASN A 135 0.89 12.56 9.30
N VAL A 136 0.00 11.81 8.64
CA VAL A 136 -0.52 10.54 9.16
C VAL A 136 0.60 9.54 9.44
N ARG A 137 1.54 9.36 8.50
CA ARG A 137 2.68 8.45 8.71
C ARG A 137 3.63 8.93 9.80
N MET A 138 3.84 10.24 9.91
CA MET A 138 4.67 10.83 10.95
C MET A 138 4.04 10.63 12.33
N GLU A 139 2.74 10.90 12.47
CA GLU A 139 1.97 10.66 13.70
C GLU A 139 2.04 9.19 14.11
N GLN A 140 1.86 8.25 13.18
CA GLN A 140 1.98 6.82 13.45
C GLN A 140 3.37 6.45 13.98
N ARG A 141 4.45 6.94 13.34
CA ARG A 141 5.82 6.69 13.79
C ARG A 141 6.12 7.31 15.15
N VAL A 142 5.59 8.51 15.40
CA VAL A 142 5.74 9.18 16.70
C VAL A 142 5.00 8.38 17.78
N GLN A 143 3.79 7.90 17.51
CA GLN A 143 3.02 7.05 18.42
C GLN A 143 3.75 5.74 18.74
N GLU A 144 4.29 5.05 17.72
CA GLU A 144 5.11 3.84 17.93
C GLU A 144 6.32 4.13 18.83
N LYS A 145 7.07 5.21 18.56
CA LYS A 145 8.21 5.59 19.40
C LYS A 145 7.81 6.00 20.81
N ILE A 146 6.69 6.67 21.00
CA ILE A 146 6.17 6.98 22.33
C ILE A 146 5.79 5.68 23.04
N ALA A 147 5.09 4.75 22.38
CA ALA A 147 4.70 3.47 22.97
C ALA A 147 5.93 2.65 23.41
N GLU A 148 6.96 2.53 22.56
CA GLU A 148 8.23 1.89 22.89
C GLU A 148 8.88 2.52 24.14
N ARG A 149 8.97 3.86 24.18
CA ARG A 149 9.59 4.60 25.30
C ARG A 149 8.79 4.49 26.59
N VAL A 150 7.46 4.51 26.49
CA VAL A 150 6.58 4.32 27.65
C VAL A 150 6.73 2.91 28.19
N GLN A 151 6.73 1.89 27.33
CA GLN A 151 6.93 0.50 27.72
C GLN A 151 8.29 0.29 28.41
N GLU A 152 9.37 0.87 27.86
CA GLU A 152 10.72 0.84 28.44
C GLU A 152 10.74 1.48 29.85
N LYS A 153 10.21 2.71 29.98
CA LYS A 153 10.15 3.42 31.26
C LYS A 153 9.28 2.70 32.29
N VAL A 154 8.13 2.17 31.88
CA VAL A 154 7.24 1.40 32.77
C VAL A 154 7.96 0.14 33.26
N ARG A 155 8.67 -0.58 32.37
CA ARG A 155 9.45 -1.76 32.74
C ARG A 155 10.59 -1.43 33.70
N GLU A 156 11.31 -0.34 33.48
CA GLU A 156 12.35 0.13 34.41
C GLU A 156 11.78 0.48 35.77
N GLN A 157 10.67 1.23 35.82
CA GLN A 157 10.01 1.62 37.06
C GLN A 157 9.47 0.41 37.81
N LEU A 158 8.84 -0.54 37.11
CA LEU A 158 8.41 -1.81 37.71
C LEU A 158 9.60 -2.61 38.25
N THR A 159 10.76 -2.57 37.60
CA THR A 159 11.98 -3.27 38.07
C THR A 159 12.56 -2.61 39.32
N LYS A 160 12.47 -1.28 39.43
CA LYS A 160 12.89 -0.54 40.63
C LYS A 160 11.91 -0.72 41.80
N GLN A 161 10.61 -0.69 41.52
CA GLN A 161 9.57 -0.71 42.55
C GLN A 161 9.24 -2.12 43.06
N VAL A 162 9.44 -3.16 42.25
CA VAL A 162 9.16 -4.55 42.64
C VAL A 162 10.48 -5.26 42.94
N PRO A 163 10.84 -5.47 44.22
CA PRO A 163 12.08 -6.13 44.62
C PRO A 163 12.24 -7.50 43.95
N ALA A 164 13.48 -7.88 43.63
CA ALA A 164 13.79 -9.16 43.00
C ALA A 164 13.32 -10.36 43.85
N SER A 165 13.36 -10.23 45.19
CA SER A 165 12.86 -11.24 46.13
C SER A 165 11.38 -11.52 45.95
N LEU A 166 10.55 -10.48 45.87
CA LEU A 166 9.10 -10.61 45.69
C LEU A 166 8.76 -11.21 44.32
N ARG A 167 9.52 -10.88 43.27
CA ARG A 167 9.37 -11.52 41.94
C ARG A 167 9.65 -13.01 42.01
N GLN A 168 10.74 -13.40 42.67
CA GLN A 168 11.09 -14.80 42.87
C GLN A 168 10.03 -15.53 43.70
N GLU A 169 9.50 -14.90 44.75
CA GLU A 169 8.42 -15.44 45.57
C GLU A 169 7.14 -15.65 44.74
N ILE A 170 6.71 -14.67 43.96
CA ILE A 170 5.55 -14.80 43.05
C ILE A 170 5.77 -15.95 42.06
N THR A 171 6.97 -16.09 41.48
CA THR A 171 7.26 -17.23 40.59
C THR A 171 7.22 -18.56 41.31
N SER A 172 7.69 -18.61 42.55
CA SER A 172 7.65 -19.79 43.39
C SER A 172 6.21 -20.19 43.70
N HIS A 173 5.38 -19.24 44.14
CA HIS A 173 3.95 -19.47 44.42
C HIS A 173 3.19 -19.86 43.15
N LYS A 174 3.43 -19.20 42.01
CA LYS A 174 2.81 -19.58 40.72
C LYS A 174 3.18 -21.01 40.33
N ARG A 175 4.44 -21.42 40.52
CA ARG A 175 4.87 -22.81 40.32
C ARG A 175 4.18 -23.78 41.29
N GLN A 176 4.09 -23.43 42.57
CA GLN A 176 3.39 -24.26 43.57
C GLN A 176 1.91 -24.44 43.22
N VAL A 177 1.21 -23.37 42.83
CA VAL A 177 -0.20 -23.44 42.40
C VAL A 177 -0.35 -24.36 41.20
N LEU A 178 0.50 -24.22 40.19
CA LEU A 178 0.45 -25.09 39.00
C LEU A 178 0.78 -26.54 39.35
N GLN A 179 1.71 -26.79 40.28
CA GLN A 179 1.99 -28.12 40.80
C GLN A 179 0.76 -28.70 41.50
N ILE A 180 0.11 -27.96 42.39
CA ILE A 180 -1.11 -28.41 43.10
C ILE A 180 -2.21 -28.73 42.09
N GLN A 181 -2.49 -27.83 41.14
CA GLN A 181 -3.47 -28.06 40.07
C GLN A 181 -3.16 -29.32 39.27
N THR A 182 -1.88 -29.56 38.97
CA THR A 182 -1.42 -30.75 38.27
C THR A 182 -1.64 -32.01 39.11
N THR A 183 -1.30 -31.98 40.39
CA THR A 183 -1.52 -33.11 41.30
C THR A 183 -3.00 -33.43 41.47
N LEU A 184 -3.85 -32.41 41.58
CA LEU A 184 -5.29 -32.55 41.70
C LEU A 184 -5.88 -33.17 40.42
N HIS A 185 -5.56 -32.58 39.25
CA HIS A 185 -5.96 -33.11 37.95
C HIS A 185 -5.52 -34.57 37.77
N ASN A 186 -4.27 -34.90 38.12
CA ASN A 186 -3.75 -36.26 38.02
C ASN A 186 -4.43 -37.22 38.99
N SER A 187 -4.76 -36.79 40.21
CA SER A 187 -5.50 -37.61 41.17
C SER A 187 -6.93 -37.91 40.67
N GLU A 188 -7.59 -36.93 40.05
CA GLU A 188 -8.91 -37.10 39.45
C GLU A 188 -8.85 -38.01 38.22
N ALA A 189 -7.87 -37.80 37.34
CA ALA A 189 -7.63 -38.65 36.17
C ALA A 189 -7.36 -40.11 36.59
N ARG A 190 -6.55 -40.33 37.64
CA ARG A 190 -6.31 -41.67 38.21
C ARG A 190 -7.57 -42.29 38.76
N ARG A 191 -8.37 -41.53 39.51
CA ARG A 191 -9.66 -42.00 40.03
C ARG A 191 -10.60 -42.42 38.90
N HIS A 192 -10.67 -41.65 37.82
CA HIS A 192 -11.46 -41.99 36.64
C HIS A 192 -10.93 -43.26 35.96
N ASN A 193 -9.61 -43.33 35.71
CA ASN A 193 -8.98 -44.48 35.07
C ASN A 193 -9.12 -45.78 35.90
N ALA A 194 -9.19 -45.66 37.22
CA ALA A 194 -9.44 -46.79 38.14
C ALA A 194 -10.85 -47.39 38.03
N LEU A 195 -11.82 -46.59 37.58
CA LEU A 195 -13.23 -46.99 37.45
C LEU A 195 -13.57 -47.56 36.07
N LEU A 196 -12.65 -47.48 35.11
CA LEU A 196 -12.86 -48.03 33.77
C LEU A 196 -13.15 -49.53 33.87
N HIS A 197 -14.06 -50.01 33.04
CA HIS A 197 -14.40 -51.43 32.93
C HIS A 197 -13.78 -52.04 31.66
N ILE A 198 -13.15 -53.22 31.76
CA ILE A 198 -12.47 -53.88 30.63
C ILE A 198 -13.44 -54.21 29.50
N GLN A 199 -14.69 -54.53 29.85
CA GLN A 199 -15.67 -55.06 28.90
C GLN A 199 -15.98 -54.08 27.77
N ASP A 200 -15.86 -52.78 28.04
CA ASP A 200 -16.29 -51.77 27.08
C ASP A 200 -15.18 -51.33 26.14
N GLY A 201 -13.89 -51.45 26.54
CA GLY A 201 -12.68 -51.21 25.72
C GLY A 201 -12.54 -49.85 25.01
N SER A 202 -13.61 -49.07 25.00
CA SER A 202 -13.89 -47.87 24.22
C SER A 202 -14.02 -46.64 25.11
N GLU A 203 -14.04 -46.82 26.43
CA GLU A 203 -14.06 -45.73 27.38
C GLU A 203 -12.70 -45.01 27.36
N PRO A 204 -12.68 -43.69 27.11
CA PRO A 204 -11.43 -42.97 26.91
C PRO A 204 -10.66 -42.82 28.22
N LEU A 205 -9.35 -43.03 28.15
CA LEU A 205 -8.42 -42.77 29.24
C LEU A 205 -8.31 -41.26 29.46
N ARG A 206 -8.42 -40.81 30.72
CA ARG A 206 -8.18 -39.40 31.05
C ARG A 206 -6.67 -39.12 31.06
N PRO A 207 -6.19 -38.14 30.28
CA PRO A 207 -4.78 -37.80 30.23
C PRO A 207 -4.27 -37.22 31.54
N LEU A 208 -3.19 -37.80 32.04
CA LEU A 208 -2.40 -37.20 33.11
C LEU A 208 -1.59 -36.05 32.53
N ARG A 209 -1.44 -34.99 33.31
CA ARG A 209 -0.49 -33.93 33.03
C ARG A 209 0.89 -34.39 33.48
N ARG A 210 1.92 -34.03 32.70
CA ARG A 210 3.31 -34.35 33.05
C ARG A 210 3.67 -33.67 34.37
N PRO A 211 4.46 -34.33 35.24
CA PRO A 211 5.06 -33.65 36.38
C PRO A 211 5.77 -32.39 35.89
N PHE A 212 5.70 -31.29 36.66
CA PHE A 212 6.56 -30.16 36.38
C PHE A 212 7.99 -30.68 36.41
N GLU A 213 8.67 -30.68 35.26
CA GLU A 213 10.11 -30.88 35.23
C GLU A 213 10.69 -29.82 36.16
N GLN A 214 11.17 -30.29 37.31
CA GLN A 214 12.13 -29.55 38.07
C GLN A 214 13.30 -29.44 37.10
N LEU A 215 13.39 -28.32 36.38
CA LEU A 215 14.56 -28.01 35.57
C LEU A 215 15.75 -28.39 36.46
N PRO A 216 16.57 -29.38 36.05
CA PRO A 216 17.69 -29.79 36.86
C PRO A 216 18.42 -28.50 37.17
N SER A 217 18.53 -28.18 38.46
CA SER A 217 19.26 -27.00 38.91
C SER A 217 20.56 -27.01 38.11
N PRO A 218 20.85 -25.97 37.30
CA PRO A 218 21.95 -26.02 36.35
C PRO A 218 23.16 -26.54 37.12
N PRO A 219 23.82 -27.61 36.65
CA PRO A 219 24.94 -28.19 37.37
C PRO A 219 25.89 -27.04 37.67
N ALA A 220 26.23 -26.84 38.95
CA ALA A 220 26.93 -25.68 39.47
C ALA A 220 28.37 -25.50 38.93
N SER A 221 28.72 -26.15 37.82
CA SER A 221 30.08 -26.39 37.35
C SER A 221 30.22 -26.21 35.84
N LEU A 222 29.69 -25.14 35.23
CA LEU A 222 30.21 -24.65 33.96
C LEU A 222 30.21 -23.12 33.97
N MET A 223 31.41 -22.54 34.01
CA MET A 223 31.62 -21.10 33.93
C MET A 223 31.03 -20.54 32.62
N PRO A 224 30.44 -19.33 32.63
CA PRO A 224 29.92 -18.70 31.44
C PRO A 224 31.07 -18.36 30.48
N THR A 225 31.09 -18.97 29.30
CA THR A 225 31.91 -18.48 28.19
C THR A 225 31.28 -17.20 27.64
N PRO A 226 32.06 -16.12 27.41
CA PRO A 226 31.53 -14.87 26.87
C PRO A 226 31.22 -15.04 25.38
N SER A 227 30.01 -15.49 25.05
CA SER A 227 29.50 -15.47 23.67
C SER A 227 28.81 -14.14 23.38
N ASN A 228 29.42 -13.37 22.48
CA ASN A 228 29.11 -12.00 22.13
C ASN A 228 27.90 -11.91 21.16
N SER A 229 26.74 -12.42 21.57
CA SER A 229 25.52 -12.41 20.76
C SER A 229 24.54 -11.30 21.21
N PRO A 230 23.94 -10.53 20.28
CA PRO A 230 23.16 -9.35 20.61
C PRO A 230 21.80 -9.68 21.24
N LYS A 231 21.69 -9.39 22.54
CA LYS A 231 20.59 -8.64 23.16
C LYS A 231 19.15 -9.09 22.82
N SER A 232 18.82 -10.35 23.07
CA SER A 232 17.42 -10.75 23.32
C SER A 232 17.09 -10.52 24.80
N SER A 233 16.12 -9.66 25.07
CA SER A 233 15.75 -9.19 26.41
C SER A 233 15.35 -10.35 27.35
N PRO A 234 16.04 -10.59 28.47
CA PRO A 234 15.85 -11.76 29.33
C PRO A 234 14.63 -11.70 30.29
N ALA A 235 13.73 -10.73 30.17
CA ALA A 235 12.62 -10.59 31.14
C ALA A 235 11.22 -10.77 30.56
N SER A 236 11.07 -11.77 29.70
CA SER A 236 9.75 -12.28 29.27
C SER A 236 9.53 -13.76 29.64
N SER A 237 10.49 -14.43 30.29
CA SER A 237 10.35 -15.82 30.73
C SER A 237 9.49 -16.01 31.98
N LEU A 238 9.10 -14.91 32.66
CA LEU A 238 8.37 -14.96 33.92
C LEU A 238 6.85 -15.15 33.72
N ASP A 239 6.32 -14.69 32.59
CA ASP A 239 4.88 -14.81 32.28
C ASP A 239 4.51 -16.15 31.65
N SER A 240 5.43 -16.80 30.94
CA SER A 240 5.16 -18.07 30.25
C SER A 240 5.41 -19.30 31.11
N LEU A 241 4.83 -19.35 32.31
CA LEU A 241 4.60 -20.63 32.98
C LEU A 241 3.36 -21.26 32.33
N GLU A 242 3.57 -21.85 31.16
CA GLU A 242 2.53 -22.60 30.45
C GLU A 242 2.10 -23.79 31.33
N PRO A 243 0.78 -24.06 31.46
CA PRO A 243 0.32 -25.22 32.22
C PRO A 243 0.88 -26.51 31.60
N PRO A 244 1.25 -27.51 32.42
CA PRO A 244 1.85 -28.73 31.91
C PRO A 244 0.84 -29.44 31.02
N THR A 245 1.19 -29.58 29.76
CA THR A 245 0.41 -30.30 28.76
C THR A 245 0.65 -31.81 28.89
N PRO A 246 -0.36 -32.65 28.61
CA PRO A 246 -0.17 -34.09 28.57
C PRO A 246 0.86 -34.47 27.49
N SER A 247 1.46 -35.66 27.61
CA SER A 247 2.35 -36.19 26.56
C SER A 247 1.58 -36.30 25.23
N PRO A 248 2.19 -35.92 24.09
CA PRO A 248 1.57 -36.11 22.78
C PRO A 248 1.35 -37.58 22.43
N TYR A 249 2.03 -38.51 23.13
CA TYR A 249 1.89 -39.95 22.99
C TYR A 249 0.87 -40.55 23.95
N PHE A 250 0.11 -39.73 24.69
CA PHE A 250 -0.92 -40.25 25.59
C PHE A 250 -2.03 -40.94 24.78
N PRO A 251 -2.31 -42.23 25.02
CA PRO A 251 -3.31 -42.97 24.24
C PRO A 251 -4.72 -42.53 24.61
N LYS A 252 -5.61 -42.53 23.62
CA LYS A 252 -7.01 -42.14 23.83
C LYS A 252 -7.78 -43.19 24.64
N ASP A 253 -7.49 -44.46 24.44
CA ASP A 253 -8.13 -45.60 25.09
C ASP A 253 -7.12 -46.74 25.31
N VAL A 254 -7.58 -47.84 25.91
CA VAL A 254 -6.74 -49.02 26.19
C VAL A 254 -6.33 -49.75 24.90
N ALA A 255 -7.15 -49.71 23.84
CA ALA A 255 -6.82 -50.32 22.57
C ALA A 255 -5.62 -49.61 21.90
N HIS A 256 -5.65 -48.28 21.83
CA HIS A 256 -4.54 -47.47 21.32
C HIS A 256 -3.28 -47.65 22.16
N LEU A 257 -3.39 -47.87 23.47
CA LEU A 257 -2.24 -48.19 24.34
C LEU A 257 -1.57 -49.51 23.91
N VAL A 258 -2.36 -50.54 23.57
CA VAL A 258 -1.85 -51.83 23.09
C VAL A 258 -1.20 -51.70 21.72
N ASP A 259 -1.68 -50.78 20.87
CA ASP A 259 -1.14 -50.56 19.53
C ASP A 259 0.17 -49.74 19.50
N LEU A 260 0.55 -49.09 20.61
CA LEU A 260 1.78 -48.29 20.67
C LEU A 260 3.03 -49.09 20.28
N THR A 261 3.93 -48.47 19.53
CA THR A 261 5.23 -49.08 19.22
C THR A 261 6.13 -49.15 20.46
N PRO A 262 7.12 -50.06 20.52
CA PRO A 262 8.05 -50.13 21.66
C PRO A 262 8.85 -48.84 21.90
N THR A 263 9.03 -48.01 20.87
CA THR A 263 9.71 -46.71 20.97
C THR A 263 8.77 -45.65 21.55
N GLU A 264 7.50 -45.62 21.15
CA GLU A 264 6.48 -44.73 21.72
C GLU A 264 6.20 -45.06 23.18
N ALA A 265 6.08 -46.35 23.53
CA ALA A 265 5.92 -46.78 24.92
C ALA A 265 7.08 -46.31 25.81
N ARG A 266 8.32 -46.38 25.32
CA ARG A 266 9.49 -45.84 26.02
C ARG A 266 9.42 -44.33 26.20
N LYS A 267 9.11 -43.58 25.13
CA LYS A 267 8.94 -42.13 25.20
C LYS A 267 7.84 -41.75 26.20
N LEU A 268 6.73 -42.46 26.19
CA LEU A 268 5.63 -42.25 27.12
C LEU A 268 6.09 -42.41 28.57
N VAL A 269 6.78 -43.51 28.90
CA VAL A 269 7.32 -43.75 30.25
C VAL A 269 8.32 -42.66 30.65
N THR A 270 9.22 -42.27 29.75
CA THR A 270 10.18 -41.17 29.96
C THR A 270 9.50 -39.82 30.20
N ASP A 271 8.47 -39.48 29.41
CA ASP A 271 7.74 -38.20 29.52
C ASP A 271 7.06 -38.01 30.88
N TYR A 272 6.72 -39.11 31.57
CA TYR A 272 6.15 -39.09 32.91
C TYR A 272 7.20 -39.33 34.02
N GLY A 273 8.49 -39.37 33.67
CA GLY A 273 9.59 -39.54 34.62
C GLY A 273 9.60 -40.91 35.30
N LEU A 274 9.09 -41.93 34.62
CA LEU A 274 9.08 -43.31 35.11
C LEU A 274 10.39 -44.02 34.74
N ASP A 275 10.87 -44.89 35.62
CA ASP A 275 12.09 -45.66 35.38
C ASP A 275 11.88 -46.66 34.23
N LEU A 276 12.62 -46.44 33.13
CA LEU A 276 12.70 -47.40 32.03
C LEU A 276 13.25 -48.73 32.54
N GLU A 277 12.60 -49.82 32.17
CA GLU A 277 13.21 -51.13 32.42
C GLU A 277 14.47 -51.29 31.57
N LYS A 278 15.53 -51.85 32.16
CA LYS A 278 16.75 -52.13 31.41
C LYS A 278 16.43 -53.17 30.32
N PRO A 279 16.90 -52.96 29.08
CA PRO A 279 16.66 -53.91 28.01
C PRO A 279 17.21 -55.28 28.42
N HIS A 280 16.34 -56.29 28.45
CA HIS A 280 16.77 -57.68 28.61
C HIS A 280 17.61 -58.09 27.39
N ARG A 281 18.62 -58.94 27.64
CA ARG A 281 19.71 -59.31 26.72
C ARG A 281 19.35 -59.20 25.23
N VAL A 282 20.11 -58.38 24.52
CA VAL A 282 20.03 -58.19 23.07
C VAL A 282 20.21 -59.55 22.39
N GLY A 283 19.15 -60.10 21.77
CA GLY A 283 19.24 -61.36 21.01
C GLY A 283 17.95 -62.17 20.92
N SER A 284 16.96 -61.95 21.78
CA SER A 284 15.65 -62.61 21.62
C SER A 284 14.69 -61.72 20.81
N PRO A 285 14.04 -62.23 19.75
CA PRO A 285 13.03 -61.48 18.99
C PRO A 285 11.85 -61.06 19.88
N ASP A 286 11.58 -61.77 20.97
CA ASP A 286 10.51 -61.46 21.93
C ASP A 286 10.90 -60.40 22.97
N ALA A 287 12.18 -60.05 23.06
CA ALA A 287 12.68 -59.10 24.06
C ALA A 287 12.00 -57.72 23.95
N GLN A 288 11.74 -57.26 22.72
CA GLN A 288 11.12 -55.96 22.48
C GLN A 288 9.66 -55.92 22.95
N TYR A 289 8.89 -57.00 22.76
CA TYR A 289 7.50 -57.10 23.21
C TYR A 289 7.41 -57.19 24.73
N ARG A 290 8.34 -57.91 25.37
CA ARG A 290 8.43 -57.97 26.84
C ARG A 290 8.77 -56.60 27.44
N GLU A 291 9.75 -55.90 26.86
CA GLU A 291 10.11 -54.54 27.28
C GLU A 291 8.93 -53.57 27.11
N LYS A 292 8.25 -53.61 25.95
CA LYS A 292 7.03 -52.82 25.70
C LYS A 292 5.98 -53.10 26.76
N ASN A 293 5.58 -54.36 26.96
CA ASN A 293 4.51 -54.73 27.89
C ASN A 293 4.86 -54.34 29.34
N SER A 294 6.13 -54.47 29.75
CA SER A 294 6.57 -54.04 31.07
C SER A 294 6.50 -52.53 31.26
N ASN A 295 6.99 -51.76 30.29
CA ASN A 295 6.89 -50.30 30.29
C ASN A 295 5.42 -49.83 30.29
N LEU A 296 4.54 -50.46 29.51
CA LEU A 296 3.12 -50.18 29.49
C LEU A 296 2.44 -50.57 30.82
N ASN A 297 2.82 -51.68 31.45
CA ASN A 297 2.31 -52.08 32.77
C ASN A 297 2.72 -51.08 33.86
N LYS A 298 3.96 -50.59 33.84
CA LYS A 298 4.41 -49.49 34.73
C LYS A 298 3.59 -48.22 34.50
N PHE A 299 3.33 -47.87 33.24
CA PHE A 299 2.51 -46.72 32.91
C PHE A 299 1.05 -46.89 33.36
N LEU A 300 0.44 -48.06 33.10
CA LEU A 300 -0.91 -48.42 33.56
C LEU A 300 -1.05 -48.28 35.08
N ALA A 301 -0.08 -48.81 35.82
CA ALA A 301 -0.01 -48.64 37.27
C ALA A 301 0.11 -47.15 37.66
N HIS A 302 0.93 -46.36 36.96
CA HIS A 302 1.09 -44.93 37.24
C HIS A 302 -0.19 -44.11 36.97
N ILE A 303 -0.95 -44.46 35.93
CA ILE A 303 -2.23 -43.79 35.63
C ILE A 303 -3.40 -44.33 36.45
N GLY A 304 -3.17 -45.30 37.34
CA GLY A 304 -4.18 -45.89 38.22
C GLY A 304 -5.17 -46.82 37.49
N ALA A 305 -4.85 -47.27 36.28
CA ALA A 305 -5.69 -48.22 35.55
C ALA A 305 -5.49 -49.62 36.15
N PRO A 306 -6.57 -50.36 36.48
CA PRO A 306 -6.49 -51.63 37.20
C PRO A 306 -6.21 -52.79 36.22
N TYR A 307 -5.29 -52.61 35.28
CA TYR A 307 -5.04 -53.53 34.17
C TYR A 307 -3.57 -53.92 34.07
N GLN A 308 -3.35 -55.16 33.66
CA GLN A 308 -2.04 -55.71 33.36
C GLN A 308 -2.06 -56.41 32.01
N LEU A 309 -1.10 -56.04 31.17
CA LEU A 309 -0.79 -56.69 29.91
C LEU A 309 0.08 -57.91 30.20
N LEU A 310 -0.48 -59.10 29.99
CA LEU A 310 0.22 -60.36 30.06
C LEU A 310 0.76 -60.74 28.68
N HIS A 311 1.97 -61.28 28.67
CA HIS A 311 2.57 -61.81 27.46
C HIS A 311 1.83 -63.09 27.04
N ASN A 312 1.30 -63.08 25.81
CA ASN A 312 0.67 -64.25 25.21
C ASN A 312 1.70 -65.00 24.33
N PRO A 313 2.17 -66.20 24.72
CA PRO A 313 3.13 -66.94 23.92
C PRO A 313 2.53 -67.44 22.59
N ALA A 314 1.20 -67.56 22.50
CA ALA A 314 0.52 -68.01 21.28
C ALA A 314 0.38 -66.91 20.22
N SER A 315 0.39 -65.63 20.64
CA SER A 315 0.36 -64.47 19.75
C SER A 315 1.20 -63.35 20.37
N PRO A 316 2.51 -63.26 20.05
CA PRO A 316 3.40 -62.26 20.65
C PRO A 316 2.97 -60.81 20.33
N GLY A 317 2.19 -60.61 19.27
CA GLY A 317 1.65 -59.30 18.88
C GLY A 317 0.37 -58.87 19.62
N THR A 318 -0.33 -59.79 20.30
CA THR A 318 -1.61 -59.50 20.97
C THR A 318 -1.51 -59.83 22.45
N PRO A 319 -1.16 -58.86 23.32
CA PRO A 319 -1.10 -59.09 24.75
C PRO A 319 -2.50 -59.41 25.32
N LEU A 320 -2.56 -60.27 26.32
CA LEU A 320 -3.78 -60.55 27.06
C LEU A 320 -3.97 -59.47 28.13
N ILE A 321 -5.11 -58.77 28.11
CA ILE A 321 -5.44 -57.76 29.12
C ILE A 321 -6.16 -58.46 30.27
N THR A 322 -5.63 -58.34 31.47
CA THR A 322 -6.26 -58.88 32.69
C THR A 322 -6.44 -57.79 33.73
N ARG A 323 -7.49 -57.89 34.54
CA ARG A 323 -7.67 -56.99 35.69
C ARG A 323 -6.63 -57.36 36.75
N SER A 324 -5.86 -56.39 37.20
CA SER A 324 -4.89 -56.61 38.26
C SER A 324 -5.59 -56.57 39.61
N ALA A 325 -5.29 -57.56 40.46
CA ALA A 325 -5.73 -57.59 41.85
C ALA A 325 -4.70 -56.83 42.68
N TRP A 326 -4.94 -55.54 42.92
CA TRP A 326 -4.15 -54.71 43.83
C TRP A 326 -4.85 -54.59 45.18
#